data_AF-A0A2G1ZRC3-F1
#
_entry.id   AF-A0A2G1ZRC3-F1
#
_cell.length_a   1.000
_cell.length_b   1.000
_cell.length_c   1.000
_cell.angle_alpha   90.00
_cell.angle_beta   90.00
_cell.angle_gamma   90.00
#
_symmetry.space_group_name_H-M   'P 1'
#
loop_
_entity.id
_entity.type
_entity.pdbx_description
1 polymer ?
#
loop_
_entity_poly.entity_id
_entity_poly.type
_entity_poly.pdbx_seq_one_letter_code
_entity_poly.pdbx_strand_id
1 'polypeptide(L)'
;GHDAIHGGYSTKGWVNNLLGQTFTAFGAYAPNWKFTHNQCHHTFPSVPGADGDYTPAPILRFHEETAWRPMHRFQHLYVWFLYSIY
;
A
#
# COMPACT_ATOMS: atom_id res chain seq x y z
N GLY A 1 -12.20 -7.32 -3.67
CA GLY A 1 -12.23 -6.26 -2.65
C GLY A 1 -11.73 -4.92 -3.18
N HIS A 2 -10.50 -4.85 -3.71
CA HIS A 2 -9.87 -3.61 -4.20
C HIS A 2 -10.79 -2.76 -5.10
N ASP A 3 -11.15 -3.28 -6.28
CA ASP A 3 -12.01 -2.55 -7.24
C ASP A 3 -13.40 -2.22 -6.68
N ALA A 4 -13.88 -3.06 -5.77
CA ALA A 4 -15.15 -2.83 -5.08
C ALA A 4 -15.05 -1.68 -4.06
N ILE A 5 -13.91 -1.50 -3.40
CA ILE A 5 -13.66 -0.37 -2.50
C ILE A 5 -13.47 0.94 -3.27
N HIS A 6 -12.97 0.87 -4.51
CA HIS A 6 -13.03 1.97 -5.48
C HIS A 6 -14.43 2.22 -6.04
N GLY A 7 -15.38 1.31 -5.83
CA GLY A 7 -16.72 1.38 -6.41
C GLY A 7 -16.78 1.02 -7.90
N GLY A 8 -15.68 0.54 -8.48
CA GLY A 8 -15.55 0.23 -9.91
C GLY A 8 -16.01 -1.17 -10.30
N TYR A 9 -16.28 -2.06 -9.33
CA TYR A 9 -16.66 -3.45 -9.64
C TYR A 9 -18.09 -3.59 -10.17
N SER A 10 -19.04 -2.81 -9.66
CA SER A 10 -20.44 -2.84 -10.11
C SER A 10 -21.07 -1.45 -10.11
N THR A 11 -22.06 -1.23 -10.96
CA THR A 11 -22.92 -0.03 -10.90
C THR A 11 -23.86 -0.03 -9.70
N LYS A 12 -24.08 -1.20 -9.06
CA LYS A 12 -24.90 -1.35 -7.86
C LYS A 12 -24.04 -1.18 -6.61
N GLY A 13 -24.22 -0.07 -5.88
CA GLY A 13 -23.40 0.25 -4.70
C GLY A 13 -23.41 -0.82 -3.60
N TRP A 14 -24.51 -1.55 -3.41
CA TRP A 14 -24.58 -2.63 -2.41
C TRP A 14 -23.68 -3.84 -2.77
N VAL A 15 -23.47 -4.11 -4.07
CA VAL A 15 -22.57 -5.18 -4.53
C VAL A 15 -21.13 -4.81 -4.22
N ASN A 16 -20.74 -3.56 -4.49
CA ASN A 16 -19.43 -3.02 -4.12
C ASN A 16 -19.20 -3.07 -2.62
N ASN A 17 -20.20 -2.74 -1.80
CA ASN A 17 -20.10 -2.82 -0.34
C ASN A 17 -19.89 -4.27 0.12
N LEU A 18 -20.73 -5.21 -0.34
CA LEU A 18 -20.62 -6.63 0.02
C LEU A 18 -19.23 -7.20 -0.35
N LEU A 19 -18.75 -6.90 -1.56
CA LEU A 19 -17.45 -7.36 -2.02
C LEU A 19 -16.28 -6.60 -1.36
N GLY A 20 -16.47 -5.35 -0.96
CA GLY A 20 -15.51 -4.61 -0.15
C GLY A 20 -15.34 -5.24 1.23
N GLN A 21 -16.43 -5.66 1.87
CA GLN A 21 -16.41 -6.32 3.18
C GLN A 21 -15.69 -7.67 3.21
N THR A 22 -15.44 -8.30 2.06
CA THR A 22 -14.56 -9.48 2.00
C THR A 22 -13.16 -9.17 2.53
N PHE A 23 -12.66 -7.94 2.35
CA PHE A 23 -11.39 -7.52 2.94
C PHE A 23 -11.44 -7.56 4.46
N THR A 24 -12.55 -7.12 5.07
CA THR A 24 -12.75 -7.22 6.52
C THR A 24 -12.67 -8.67 6.99
N ALA A 25 -13.25 -9.61 6.24
CA ALA A 25 -13.20 -11.03 6.57
C ALA A 25 -11.77 -11.62 6.52
N PHE A 26 -10.88 -11.06 5.68
CA PHE A 26 -9.48 -11.47 5.58
C PHE A 26 -8.52 -10.58 6.40
N GLY A 27 -9.04 -9.79 7.36
CA GLY A 27 -8.25 -8.98 8.28
C GLY A 27 -7.93 -7.56 7.80
N ALA A 28 -8.31 -7.20 6.58
CA ALA A 28 -8.20 -5.85 6.04
C ALA A 28 -9.51 -5.07 6.24
N TYR A 29 -9.72 -4.46 7.41
CA TYR A 29 -10.96 -3.72 7.71
C TYR A 29 -11.30 -2.71 6.60
N ALA A 30 -12.41 -2.95 5.89
CA ALA A 30 -12.69 -2.28 4.62
C ALA A 30 -12.77 -0.74 4.70
N PRO A 31 -13.35 -0.11 5.75
CA PRO A 31 -13.31 1.34 5.90
C PRO A 31 -11.89 1.90 6.11
N ASN A 32 -11.06 1.21 6.89
CA ASN A 32 -9.66 1.60 7.05
C ASN A 32 -8.94 1.49 5.71
N TRP A 33 -9.12 0.37 5.01
CA TRP A 33 -8.51 0.17 3.70
C TRP A 33 -8.98 1.22 2.68
N LYS A 34 -10.26 1.62 2.69
CA LYS A 34 -10.75 2.72 1.84
C LYS A 34 -10.06 4.05 2.15
N PHE A 35 -9.80 4.34 3.43
CA PHE A 35 -9.07 5.55 3.81
C PHE A 35 -7.60 5.46 3.41
N THR A 36 -6.87 4.44 3.86
CA THR A 36 -5.44 4.29 3.63
C THR A 36 -5.12 4.10 2.14
N HIS A 37 -5.92 3.33 1.41
CA HIS A 37 -5.67 3.05 0.00
C HIS A 37 -6.14 4.18 -0.91
N ASN A 38 -7.38 4.67 -0.76
CA ASN A 38 -7.93 5.63 -1.72
C ASN A 38 -7.56 7.07 -1.39
N GLN A 39 -7.52 7.43 -0.11
CA GLN A 39 -7.27 8.82 0.30
C GLN A 39 -5.81 9.11 0.57
N CYS A 40 -5.05 8.15 1.10
CA CYS A 40 -3.62 8.31 1.33
C CYS A 40 -2.81 7.84 0.11
N HIS A 41 -2.85 6.55 -0.23
CA HIS A 41 -1.96 5.97 -1.23
C HIS A 41 -2.20 6.50 -2.67
N HIS A 42 -3.45 6.55 -3.14
CA HIS A 42 -3.74 7.07 -4.50
C HIS A 42 -3.65 8.60 -4.63
N THR A 43 -3.78 9.34 -3.53
CA THR A 43 -3.68 10.82 -3.54
C THR A 43 -2.25 11.31 -3.35
N PHE A 44 -1.49 10.65 -2.48
CA PHE A 44 -0.14 11.04 -2.06
C PHE A 44 0.84 9.85 -2.15
N PRO A 45 0.97 9.21 -3.31
CA PRO A 45 1.82 8.02 -3.43
C PRO A 45 3.27 8.37 -3.09
N SER A 46 3.89 7.55 -2.24
CA SER A 46 5.30 7.71 -1.86
C SER A 46 5.65 9.02 -1.13
N VAL A 47 4.66 9.72 -0.57
CA VAL A 47 4.90 10.92 0.26
C VAL A 47 5.13 10.50 1.72
N PRO A 48 6.31 10.81 2.30
CA PRO A 48 6.61 10.46 3.69
C PRO A 48 5.56 10.95 4.68
N GLY A 49 5.06 10.04 5.53
CA GLY A 49 4.07 10.35 6.57
C GLY A 49 2.63 10.52 6.08
N ALA A 50 2.40 10.65 4.77
CA ALA A 50 1.06 10.68 4.19
C ALA A 50 0.63 9.30 3.66
N ASP A 51 1.55 8.55 3.06
CA ASP A 51 1.34 7.18 2.61
C ASP A 51 1.84 6.19 3.68
N GLY A 52 0.93 5.35 4.19
CA GLY A 52 1.27 4.32 5.17
C GLY A 52 2.16 3.21 4.59
N ASP A 53 2.07 2.98 3.28
CA ASP A 53 2.83 1.93 2.58
C ASP A 53 4.27 2.37 2.27
N TYR A 54 4.58 3.64 2.51
CA TYR A 54 5.87 4.25 2.18
C TYR A 54 7.00 3.91 3.17
N THR A 55 6.72 3.33 4.34
CA THR A 55 7.75 3.13 5.38
C THR A 55 8.35 1.72 5.36
N PRO A 56 9.34 1.40 4.51
CA PRO A 56 10.00 0.11 4.56
C PRO A 56 10.90 -0.01 5.78
N ALA A 57 11.26 -1.25 6.10
CA ALA A 57 12.38 -1.51 7.00
C ALA A 57 13.64 -0.76 6.53
N PRO A 58 14.56 -0.36 7.44
CA PRO A 58 15.77 0.42 7.10
C PRO A 58 16.69 -0.17 6.03
N ILE A 59 16.44 -1.42 5.62
CA ILE A 59 17.10 -2.14 4.54
C ILE A 59 16.80 -1.56 3.16
N LEU A 60 15.64 -0.92 2.95
CA LEU A 60 15.28 -0.21 1.73
C LEU A 60 15.25 1.30 1.98
N ARG A 61 15.69 2.06 0.97
CA ARG A 61 15.65 3.51 0.93
C ARG A 61 14.87 3.95 -0.30
N PHE A 62 13.75 4.64 -0.08
CA PHE A 62 12.87 5.12 -1.16
C PHE A 62 12.86 6.65 -1.33
N HIS A 63 13.41 7.40 -0.37
CA HIS A 63 13.45 8.86 -0.43
C HIS A 63 14.79 9.40 0.02
N GLU A 64 15.04 10.66 -0.35
CA GLU A 64 16.31 11.31 -0.09
C GLU A 64 16.53 11.64 1.40
N GLU A 65 15.47 12.01 2.11
CA GLU A 65 15.49 12.32 3.55
C GLU A 65 15.79 11.10 4.43
N THR A 66 15.60 9.88 3.92
CA THR A 66 15.96 8.67 4.66
C THR A 66 17.48 8.52 4.70
N ALA A 67 18.03 8.29 5.90
CA ALA A 67 19.47 8.15 6.10
C ALA A 67 20.09 7.09 5.17
N TRP A 68 21.09 7.50 4.38
CA TRP A 68 21.80 6.60 3.49
C TRP A 68 22.77 5.70 4.29
N ARG A 69 22.87 4.44 3.88
CA ARG A 69 23.83 3.46 4.39
C ARG A 69 24.59 2.82 3.23
N PRO A 70 25.86 2.41 3.39
CA PRO A 70 26.65 1.82 2.31
C PRO A 70 25.98 0.65 1.57
N MET A 71 25.16 -0.14 2.26
CA MET A 71 24.39 -1.22 1.65
C MET A 71 23.43 -0.70 0.55
N HIS A 72 22.85 0.50 0.68
CA HIS A 72 21.89 1.06 -0.30
C HIS A 72 22.50 1.24 -1.69
N ARG A 73 23.84 1.32 -1.80
CA ARG A 73 24.55 1.30 -3.10
C ARG A 73 24.20 0.05 -3.91
N PHE A 74 23.96 -1.08 -3.25
CA PHE A 74 23.63 -2.37 -3.86
C PHE A 74 22.13 -2.69 -3.80
N GLN A 75 21.28 -1.73 -3.44
CA GLN A 75 19.82 -1.94 -3.30
C GLN A 75 19.18 -2.48 -4.58
N HIS A 76 19.63 -2.02 -5.74
CA HIS A 76 19.18 -2.52 -7.04
C HIS A 76 19.44 -4.03 -7.27
N LEU A 77 20.31 -4.66 -6.47
CA LEU A 77 20.58 -6.10 -6.52
C LEU A 77 19.71 -6.87 -5.53
N TYR A 78 19.68 -6.44 -4.26
CA TYR A 78 18.98 -7.20 -3.22
C TYR A 78 17.48 -6.90 -3.14
N VAL A 79 16.99 -5.81 -3.75
CA VAL A 79 15.56 -5.47 -3.74
C VAL A 79 14.69 -6.56 -4.35
N TRP A 80 15.17 -7.25 -5.39
CA TRP A 80 14.43 -8.34 -6.04
C TRP A 80 14.26 -9.55 -5.13
N PHE A 81 15.32 -9.88 -4.37
CA PHE A 81 15.25 -10.95 -3.39
C PHE A 81 14.30 -10.59 -2.25
N LEU A 82 14.41 -9.37 -1.70
CA LEU A 82 13.51 -8.89 -0.65
C LEU A 82 12.04 -8.88 -1.11
N TYR A 83 11.78 -8.41 -2.32
CA TYR A 83 10.43 -8.42 -2.91
C TYR A 83 9.86 -9.84 -3.04
N SER A 84 10.69 -10.85 -3.23
CA SER A 84 10.23 -12.23 -3.38
C SER A 84 9.87 -12.92 -2.05
N ILE A 85 10.33 -12.38 -0.93
CA ILE A 85 10.15 -12.97 0.41
C ILE A 85 9.28 -12.13 1.35
N TYR A 86 8.90 -10.92 0.92
CA TYR A 86 8.06 -9.98 1.65
C TYR A 86 6.62 -10.12 1.17
#